data_AF-A0A2G9SGW0-F1
#
_entry.id   AF-A0A2G9SGW0-F1
#
_cell.length_a   1.000
_cell.length_b   1.000
_cell.length_c   1.000
_cell.angle_alpha   90.00
_cell.angle_beta   90.00
_cell.angle_gamma   90.00
#
_symmetry.space_group_name_H-M   'P 1'
#
loop_
_entity.id
_entity.type
_entity.pdbx_description
1 polymer ?
#
loop_
_entity_poly.entity_id
_entity_poly.type
_entity_poly.pdbx_seq_one_letter_code
_entity_poly.pdbx_strand_id
1 'polypeptide(L)'
;LQVAVGLSVAANVRIGNALGAGNVEQAKTSCKVVLVCIVFCSLVSGSLLAGLKDVIAYMFTSDREIVTLVSKLMLLFVPFHLCDAIAGTCSGILRGTGKQKIGAVTNAVGYYLVGLPIGITLMFAAKLGVIGLWIGMIFPVFMQASFFVVYVLRMNWDKVCQEVCSDSSRSEIRERKSCIQHLSGGIFHHRVWRSDVQSCYTGYSAVEQDVTGSVIVPDVGFSHTEHLVLEDDSSLEAVNVVGEVLSTKQLILRRGPVVFLAVIILLIGVTVRLLTGNG
;
A
#
# COMPACT_ATOMS: atom_id res chain seq x y z
N LEU A 1 -5.57 -7.05 2.16
CA LEU A 1 -5.28 -5.61 1.94
C LEU A 1 -4.57 -4.96 3.14
N GLN A 2 -5.02 -5.20 4.38
CA GLN A 2 -4.37 -4.63 5.59
C GLN A 2 -2.86 -4.96 5.70
N VAL A 3 -2.46 -6.18 5.29
CA VAL A 3 -1.04 -6.58 5.23
C VAL A 3 -0.23 -5.67 4.31
N ALA A 4 -0.78 -5.29 3.15
CA ALA A 4 -0.12 -4.40 2.19
C ALA A 4 0.03 -2.98 2.75
N VAL A 5 -0.98 -2.48 3.45
CA VAL A 5 -0.95 -1.16 4.09
C VAL A 5 0.11 -1.12 5.18
N GLY A 6 0.16 -2.13 6.06
CA GLY A 6 1.19 -2.23 7.10
C GLY A 6 2.60 -2.26 6.52
N LEU A 7 2.81 -3.03 5.45
CA LEU A 7 4.10 -3.11 4.77
C LEU A 7 4.48 -1.78 4.08
N SER A 8 3.51 -1.08 3.49
CA SER A 8 3.67 0.25 2.89
C SER A 8 4.12 1.29 3.92
N VAL A 9 3.54 1.27 5.12
CA VAL A 9 3.93 2.16 6.23
C VAL A 9 5.33 1.82 6.74
N ALA A 10 5.62 0.53 6.95
CA ALA A 10 6.96 0.09 7.38
C ALA A 10 8.04 0.46 6.36
N ALA A 11 7.74 0.32 5.07
CA ALA A 11 8.62 0.73 3.97
C ALA A 11 8.88 2.23 3.97
N ASN A 12 7.81 3.03 4.10
CA ASN A 12 7.89 4.49 4.17
C ASN A 12 8.86 4.93 5.28
N VAL A 13 8.69 4.41 6.50
CA VAL A 13 9.55 4.76 7.65
C VAL A 13 10.99 4.30 7.44
N ARG A 14 11.21 3.05 7.03
CA ARG A 14 12.57 2.53 6.83
C ARG A 14 13.34 3.26 5.74
N ILE A 15 12.68 3.56 4.62
CA ILE A 15 13.29 4.27 3.49
C ILE A 15 13.52 5.74 3.85
N GLY A 16 12.55 6.39 4.51
CA GLY A 16 12.70 7.76 4.99
C GLY A 16 13.87 7.91 5.96
N ASN A 17 13.99 7.00 6.93
CA ASN A 17 15.10 7.00 7.88
C ASN A 17 16.46 6.77 7.20
N ALA A 18 16.54 5.81 6.27
CA ALA A 18 17.77 5.54 5.53
C ALA A 18 18.21 6.73 4.65
N LEU A 19 17.26 7.39 3.98
CA LEU A 19 17.52 8.59 3.18
C LEU A 19 17.93 9.79 4.05
N GLY A 20 17.28 9.98 5.21
CA GLY A 20 17.66 11.01 6.18
C GLY A 20 19.05 10.81 6.77
N ALA A 21 19.48 9.56 6.93
CA ALA A 21 20.85 9.20 7.35
C ALA A 21 21.89 9.25 6.22
N GLY A 22 21.51 9.62 4.99
CA GLY A 22 22.41 9.62 3.83
C GLY A 22 22.79 8.23 3.31
N ASN A 23 22.14 7.16 3.80
CA ASN A 23 22.46 5.78 3.45
C ASN A 23 21.63 5.27 2.26
N VAL A 24 22.09 5.58 1.06
CA VAL A 24 21.44 5.22 -0.21
C VAL A 24 21.31 3.70 -0.40
N GLU A 25 22.33 2.94 -0.01
CA GLU A 25 22.36 1.48 -0.18
C GLU A 25 21.33 0.78 0.71
N GLN A 26 21.15 1.27 1.93
CA GLN A 26 20.11 0.77 2.84
C GLN A 26 18.71 1.11 2.32
N ALA A 27 18.51 2.29 1.73
CA ALA A 27 17.23 2.67 1.12
C ALA A 27 16.87 1.78 -0.07
N LYS A 28 17.83 1.53 -0.98
CA LYS A 28 17.69 0.61 -2.12
C LYS A 28 17.34 -0.81 -1.67
N THR A 29 18.08 -1.32 -0.68
CA THR A 29 17.87 -2.68 -0.16
C THR A 29 16.50 -2.80 0.50
N SER A 30 16.12 -1.82 1.31
CA SER A 30 14.79 -1.79 1.95
C SER A 30 13.66 -1.78 0.92
N CYS A 31 13.79 -0.99 -0.14
CA CYS A 31 12.85 -0.97 -1.24
C CYS A 31 12.72 -2.34 -1.93
N LYS A 32 13.85 -2.98 -2.27
CA LYS A 32 13.85 -4.32 -2.90
C LYS A 32 13.17 -5.37 -2.01
N VAL A 33 13.53 -5.41 -0.73
CA VAL A 33 12.97 -6.37 0.25
C VAL A 33 11.47 -6.19 0.39
N VAL A 34 11.01 -4.94 0.50
CA VAL A 34 9.58 -4.61 0.59
C VAL A 34 8.82 -5.04 -0.67
N LEU A 35 9.37 -4.78 -1.87
CA LEU A 35 8.74 -5.17 -3.14
C LEU A 35 8.62 -6.69 -3.26
N VAL A 36 9.65 -7.44 -2.86
CA VAL A 36 9.58 -8.92 -2.86
C VAL A 36 8.58 -9.42 -1.82
N CYS A 37 8.58 -8.84 -0.62
CA CYS A 37 7.68 -9.20 0.46
C CYS A 37 6.21 -8.96 0.07
N ILE A 38 5.89 -7.82 -0.56
CA ILE A 38 4.51 -7.55 -0.96
C ILE A 38 4.03 -8.51 -2.05
N VAL A 39 4.86 -8.81 -3.05
CA VAL A 39 4.51 -9.77 -4.10
C VAL A 39 4.23 -11.14 -3.47
N PHE A 40 5.08 -11.58 -2.55
CA PHE A 40 4.89 -12.83 -1.82
C PHE A 40 3.58 -12.83 -1.01
N CYS A 41 3.37 -11.83 -0.14
CA CYS A 41 2.16 -11.73 0.68
C CYS A 41 0.88 -11.67 -0.17
N SER A 42 0.93 -10.96 -1.30
CA SER A 42 -0.21 -10.80 -2.21
C SER A 42 -0.52 -12.09 -2.98
N LEU A 43 0.50 -12.87 -3.35
CA LEU A 43 0.30 -14.18 -3.98
C LEU A 43 -0.26 -15.20 -3.00
N VAL A 44 0.22 -15.23 -1.75
CA VAL A 44 -0.33 -16.10 -0.70
C VAL A 44 -1.79 -15.73 -0.43
N SER A 45 -2.07 -14.44 -0.23
CA SER A 45 -3.43 -13.94 0.05
C SER A 45 -4.37 -14.14 -1.15
N GLY A 46 -3.89 -13.89 -2.37
CA GLY A 46 -4.66 -14.08 -3.60
C GLY A 46 -4.96 -15.55 -3.88
N SER A 47 -4.02 -16.45 -3.60
CA SER A 47 -4.23 -17.90 -3.75
C SER A 47 -5.24 -18.42 -2.73
N LEU A 48 -5.15 -17.96 -1.48
CA LEU A 48 -6.11 -18.29 -0.43
C LEU A 48 -7.52 -17.81 -0.82
N LEU A 49 -7.62 -16.58 -1.32
CA LEU A 49 -8.88 -16.01 -1.77
C LEU A 49 -9.45 -16.76 -2.99
N ALA A 50 -8.62 -17.14 -3.95
CA ALA A 50 -9.01 -17.95 -5.10
C ALA A 50 -9.53 -19.33 -4.68
N GLY A 51 -8.92 -19.96 -3.68
CA GLY A 51 -9.35 -21.24 -3.13
C GLY A 51 -10.67 -21.16 -2.33
N LEU A 52 -10.92 -20.01 -1.69
CA LEU A 52 -12.13 -19.75 -0.89
C LEU A 52 -13.26 -19.08 -1.68
N LYS A 53 -13.05 -18.76 -2.96
CA LYS A 53 -13.99 -17.97 -3.78
C LYS A 53 -15.42 -18.50 -3.76
N ASP A 54 -15.58 -19.83 -3.77
CA ASP A 54 -16.89 -20.47 -3.82
C ASP A 54 -17.58 -20.42 -2.46
N VAL A 55 -16.84 -20.56 -1.35
CA VAL A 55 -17.37 -20.42 0.02
C VAL A 55 -17.82 -18.98 0.27
N ILE A 56 -17.02 -18.01 -0.18
CA ILE A 56 -17.32 -16.59 -0.01
C ILE A 56 -18.57 -16.21 -0.81
N ALA A 57 -18.71 -16.69 -2.06
CA ALA A 57 -19.88 -16.39 -2.88
C ALA A 57 -21.19 -16.89 -2.22
N TYR A 58 -21.20 -18.10 -1.66
CA TYR A 58 -22.37 -18.64 -0.96
C TYR A 58 -22.66 -17.98 0.40
N MET A 59 -21.68 -17.30 0.99
CA MET A 59 -21.87 -16.57 2.25
C MET A 59 -22.65 -15.27 2.04
N PHE A 60 -22.46 -14.61 0.89
CA PHE A 60 -23.11 -13.34 0.58
C PHE A 60 -24.47 -13.51 -0.08
N THR A 61 -24.70 -14.60 -0.81
CA THR A 61 -25.98 -14.82 -1.48
C THR A 61 -26.27 -16.31 -1.69
N SER A 62 -27.54 -16.68 -1.55
CA SER A 62 -28.04 -18.02 -1.87
C SER A 62 -28.52 -18.14 -3.33
N ASP A 63 -28.57 -17.03 -4.08
CA ASP A 63 -29.01 -17.03 -5.47
C ASP A 63 -27.90 -17.54 -6.41
N ARG A 64 -28.22 -18.59 -7.18
CA ARG A 64 -27.27 -19.24 -8.10
C ARG A 64 -26.82 -18.34 -9.24
N GLU A 65 -27.66 -17.44 -9.74
CA GLU A 65 -27.28 -16.51 -10.80
C GLU A 65 -26.23 -15.52 -10.28
N ILE A 66 -26.44 -14.98 -9.09
CA ILE A 66 -25.52 -14.04 -8.45
C ILE A 66 -24.21 -14.76 -8.08
N VAL A 67 -24.27 -15.99 -7.53
CA VAL A 67 -23.07 -16.79 -7.23
C VAL A 67 -22.22 -17.02 -8.47
N THR A 68 -22.84 -17.32 -9.62
CA THR A 68 -22.11 -17.56 -10.87
C THR A 68 -21.42 -16.29 -11.38
N LEU A 69 -22.08 -15.14 -11.22
CA LEU A 69 -21.50 -13.83 -11.55
C LEU A 69 -20.30 -13.49 -10.65
N VAL A 70 -20.48 -13.63 -9.33
CA VAL A 70 -19.46 -13.35 -8.32
C VAL A 70 -18.26 -14.28 -8.52
N SER A 71 -18.46 -15.56 -8.83
CA SER A 71 -17.37 -16.51 -9.08
C SER A 71 -16.51 -16.09 -10.30
N LYS A 72 -17.10 -15.51 -11.34
CA LYS A 72 -16.36 -14.93 -12.48
C LYS A 72 -15.58 -13.68 -12.08
N LEU A 73 -16.18 -12.79 -11.31
CA LEU A 73 -15.51 -11.58 -10.81
C LEU A 73 -14.36 -11.92 -9.87
N MET A 74 -14.50 -12.94 -9.03
CA MET A 74 -13.45 -13.41 -8.13
C MET A 74 -12.21 -13.89 -8.89
N LEU A 75 -12.38 -14.52 -10.06
CA LEU A 75 -11.24 -14.90 -10.91
C LEU A 75 -10.49 -13.67 -11.44
N LEU A 76 -11.22 -12.61 -11.80
CA LEU A 76 -10.67 -11.33 -12.22
C LEU A 76 -10.02 -10.55 -11.06
N PHE A 77 -10.50 -10.78 -9.83
CA PHE A 77 -10.06 -10.11 -8.62
C PHE A 77 -8.64 -10.52 -8.19
N VAL A 78 -8.22 -11.76 -8.46
CA VAL A 78 -6.88 -12.24 -8.07
C VAL A 78 -5.73 -11.39 -8.65
N PRO A 79 -5.65 -11.17 -9.99
CA PRO A 79 -4.60 -10.31 -10.54
C PRO A 79 -4.78 -8.84 -10.16
N PHE A 80 -6.02 -8.37 -10.00
CA PHE A 80 -6.30 -7.03 -9.50
C PHE A 80 -5.75 -6.81 -8.09
N HIS A 81 -5.96 -7.79 -7.19
CA HIS A 81 -5.47 -7.74 -5.81
C HIS A 81 -3.95 -7.62 -5.74
N LEU A 82 -3.24 -8.34 -6.63
CA LEU A 82 -1.78 -8.24 -6.74
C LEU A 82 -1.34 -6.84 -7.19
N CYS A 83 -1.97 -6.30 -8.23
CA CYS A 83 -1.64 -4.97 -8.75
C CYS A 83 -1.93 -3.87 -7.73
N ASP A 84 -3.06 -3.94 -7.04
CA ASP A 84 -3.45 -2.99 -5.99
C ASP A 84 -2.46 -3.01 -4.81
N ALA A 85 -2.07 -4.19 -4.34
CA ALA A 85 -1.10 -4.34 -3.27
C ALA A 85 0.28 -3.77 -3.65
N ILE A 86 0.73 -4.01 -4.88
CA ILE A 86 1.99 -3.45 -5.41
C ILE A 86 1.88 -1.93 -5.52
N ALA A 87 0.80 -1.40 -6.11
CA ALA A 87 0.59 0.03 -6.27
C ALA A 87 0.57 0.76 -4.91
N GLY A 88 -0.14 0.20 -3.92
CA GLY A 88 -0.21 0.75 -2.56
C GLY A 88 1.15 0.73 -1.85
N THR A 89 1.95 -0.30 -2.07
CA THR A 89 3.31 -0.40 -1.49
C THR A 89 4.28 0.58 -2.16
N CYS A 90 4.26 0.67 -3.49
CA CYS A 90 5.05 1.65 -4.22
C CYS A 90 4.64 3.09 -3.85
N SER A 91 3.36 3.36 -3.63
CA SER A 91 2.90 4.65 -3.11
C SER A 91 3.48 4.97 -1.72
N GLY A 92 3.63 3.97 -0.85
CA GLY A 92 4.37 4.11 0.42
C GLY A 92 5.84 4.45 0.23
N ILE A 93 6.50 3.78 -0.73
CA ILE A 93 7.90 4.05 -1.09
C ILE A 93 8.06 5.48 -1.65
N LEU A 94 7.14 5.94 -2.49
CA LEU A 94 7.13 7.31 -3.02
C LEU A 94 6.94 8.34 -1.91
N ARG A 95 6.13 8.04 -0.89
CA ARG A 95 6.00 8.88 0.30
C ARG A 95 7.30 8.93 1.10
N GLY A 96 7.98 7.78 1.27
CA GLY A 96 9.25 7.70 2.01
C GLY A 96 10.42 8.41 1.34
N THR A 97 10.29 8.67 0.04
CA THR A 97 11.29 9.37 -0.78
C THR A 97 10.93 10.85 -0.99
N GLY A 98 9.85 11.35 -0.38
CA GLY A 98 9.38 12.73 -0.53
C GLY A 98 8.66 13.02 -1.86
N LYS A 99 8.52 12.03 -2.75
CA LYS A 99 7.91 12.19 -4.09
C LYS A 99 6.42 11.84 -4.15
N GLN A 100 5.71 12.06 -3.04
CA GLN A 100 4.26 11.79 -2.92
C GLN A 100 3.38 12.52 -3.94
N LYS A 101 3.81 13.70 -4.43
CA LYS A 101 3.09 14.48 -5.45
C LYS A 101 2.86 13.68 -6.74
N ILE A 102 3.85 12.90 -7.16
CA ILE A 102 3.77 12.07 -8.37
C ILE A 102 2.70 10.99 -8.19
N GLY A 103 2.65 10.38 -7.02
CA GLY A 103 1.63 9.39 -6.67
C GLY A 103 0.21 9.99 -6.71
N ALA A 104 0.03 11.15 -6.07
CA ALA A 104 -1.26 11.84 -6.01
C ALA A 104 -1.78 12.26 -7.40
N VAL A 105 -0.91 12.87 -8.23
CA VAL A 105 -1.28 13.29 -9.59
C VAL A 105 -1.62 12.08 -10.46
N THR A 106 -0.81 11.02 -10.41
CA THR A 106 -1.06 9.80 -11.19
C THR A 106 -2.39 9.15 -10.78
N ASN A 107 -2.69 9.13 -9.48
CA ASN A 107 -3.95 8.60 -8.95
C ASN A 107 -5.16 9.42 -9.44
N ALA A 108 -5.07 10.75 -9.33
CA ALA A 108 -6.14 11.64 -9.78
C ALA A 108 -6.37 11.52 -11.30
N VAL A 109 -5.31 11.56 -12.10
CA VAL A 109 -5.42 11.41 -13.56
C VAL A 109 -5.98 10.03 -13.93
N GLY A 110 -5.46 8.96 -13.32
CA GLY A 110 -5.86 7.59 -13.62
C GLY A 110 -7.33 7.33 -13.33
N TYR A 111 -7.82 7.69 -12.15
CA TYR A 111 -9.21 7.40 -11.80
C TYR A 111 -10.21 8.37 -12.46
N TYR A 112 -9.91 9.66 -12.49
CA TYR A 112 -10.88 10.65 -12.96
C TYR A 112 -10.89 10.83 -14.47
N LEU A 113 -9.72 10.81 -15.13
CA LEU A 113 -9.64 11.04 -16.58
C LEU A 113 -9.68 9.74 -17.40
N VAL A 114 -9.35 8.60 -16.81
CA VAL A 114 -9.32 7.31 -17.52
C VAL A 114 -10.36 6.35 -16.97
N GLY A 115 -10.37 6.12 -15.66
CA GLY A 115 -11.28 5.15 -15.00
C GLY A 115 -12.75 5.51 -15.18
N LEU A 116 -13.13 6.74 -14.84
CA LEU A 116 -14.52 7.19 -14.94
C LEU A 116 -15.06 7.16 -16.38
N PRO A 117 -14.38 7.73 -17.40
CA PRO A 117 -14.89 7.67 -18.77
C PRO A 117 -15.01 6.24 -19.31
N ILE A 118 -14.04 5.37 -19.03
CA ILE A 118 -14.10 3.97 -19.44
C ILE A 118 -15.25 3.24 -18.72
N GLY A 119 -15.39 3.45 -17.40
CA GLY A 119 -16.44 2.84 -16.59
C GLY A 119 -17.84 3.25 -17.04
N ILE A 120 -18.07 4.55 -17.27
CA ILE A 120 -19.35 5.08 -17.77
C ILE A 120 -19.64 4.55 -19.17
N THR A 121 -18.64 4.54 -20.05
CA THR A 121 -18.79 4.02 -21.42
C THR A 121 -19.15 2.53 -21.40
N LEU A 122 -18.48 1.70 -20.61
CA LEU A 122 -18.80 0.28 -20.49
C LEU A 122 -20.16 0.04 -19.82
N MET A 123 -20.54 0.88 -18.85
CA MET A 123 -21.82 0.78 -18.15
C MET A 123 -22.99 1.00 -19.11
N PHE A 124 -22.96 2.09 -19.90
CA PHE A 124 -24.08 2.48 -20.77
C PHE A 124 -23.97 1.94 -22.20
N ALA A 125 -22.81 2.02 -22.85
CA ALA A 125 -22.67 1.63 -24.26
C ALA A 125 -22.68 0.11 -24.44
N ALA A 126 -21.96 -0.62 -23.58
CA ALA A 126 -21.91 -2.08 -23.62
C ALA A 126 -23.05 -2.75 -22.82
N LYS A 127 -23.93 -1.98 -22.17
CA LYS A 127 -25.04 -2.46 -21.33
C LYS A 127 -24.61 -3.49 -20.28
N LEU A 128 -23.35 -3.43 -19.83
CA LEU A 128 -22.78 -4.30 -18.80
C LEU A 128 -23.19 -3.89 -17.39
N GLY A 129 -23.86 -2.74 -17.22
CA GLY A 129 -24.32 -2.23 -15.93
C GLY A 129 -23.17 -2.07 -14.95
N VAL A 130 -23.35 -2.59 -13.73
CA VAL A 130 -22.37 -2.50 -12.63
C VAL A 130 -21.06 -3.23 -12.96
N ILE A 131 -21.11 -4.30 -13.76
CA ILE A 131 -19.91 -5.05 -14.16
C ILE A 131 -19.01 -4.20 -15.05
N GLY A 132 -19.60 -3.38 -15.93
CA GLY A 132 -18.88 -2.44 -16.77
C GLY A 132 -18.11 -1.39 -15.96
N LEU A 133 -18.71 -0.91 -14.86
CA LEU A 133 -18.07 0.00 -13.93
C LEU A 133 -16.86 -0.65 -13.23
N TRP A 134 -17.01 -1.89 -12.75
CA TRP A 134 -15.91 -2.64 -12.12
C TRP A 134 -14.72 -2.84 -13.07
N ILE A 135 -14.97 -3.24 -14.32
CA ILE A 135 -13.92 -3.39 -15.33
C ILE A 135 -13.24 -2.03 -15.61
N GLY A 136 -14.03 -0.96 -15.68
CA GLY A 136 -13.50 0.40 -15.86
C GLY A 136 -12.60 0.86 -14.71
N MET A 137 -12.88 0.45 -13.47
CA MET A 137 -12.07 0.78 -12.30
C MET A 137 -10.78 -0.05 -12.18
N ILE A 138 -10.78 -1.27 -12.74
CA ILE A 138 -9.63 -2.16 -12.72
C ILE A 138 -8.52 -1.66 -13.65
N PHE A 139 -8.86 -1.08 -14.80
CA PHE A 139 -7.90 -0.63 -15.80
C PHE A 139 -6.91 0.44 -15.27
N PRO A 140 -7.35 1.52 -14.60
CA PRO A 140 -6.46 2.48 -13.95
C PRO A 140 -5.50 1.86 -12.95
N VAL A 141 -5.93 0.85 -12.18
CA VAL A 141 -5.09 0.19 -11.18
C VAL A 141 -3.94 -0.55 -11.83
N PHE A 142 -4.19 -1.28 -12.93
CA PHE A 142 -3.12 -1.91 -13.70
C PHE A 142 -2.13 -0.89 -14.24
N MET A 143 -2.63 0.19 -14.86
CA MET A 143 -1.79 1.27 -15.39
C MET A 143 -0.94 1.92 -14.28
N GLN A 144 -1.54 2.22 -13.13
CA GLN A 144 -0.89 2.82 -11.98
C GLN A 144 0.17 1.89 -11.37
N ALA A 145 -0.14 0.60 -11.20
CA ALA A 145 0.80 -0.38 -10.70
C ALA A 145 2.02 -0.49 -11.62
N SER A 146 1.82 -0.61 -12.94
CA SER A 146 2.91 -0.65 -13.91
C SER A 146 3.75 0.63 -13.88
N PHE A 147 3.13 1.80 -13.87
CA PHE A 147 3.83 3.07 -13.79
C PHE A 147 4.67 3.19 -12.52
N PHE A 148 4.11 2.86 -11.35
CA PHE A 148 4.82 2.93 -10.08
C PHE A 148 5.98 1.94 -10.00
N VAL A 149 5.81 0.71 -10.47
CA VAL A 149 6.90 -0.27 -10.50
C VAL A 149 8.04 0.23 -11.38
N VAL A 150 7.74 0.68 -12.60
CA VAL A 150 8.76 1.23 -13.52
C VAL A 150 9.43 2.46 -12.90
N TYR A 151 8.66 3.36 -12.29
CA TYR A 151 9.17 4.57 -11.65
C TYR A 151 10.14 4.23 -10.52
N VAL A 152 9.75 3.34 -9.60
CA VAL A 152 10.58 2.93 -8.45
C VAL A 152 11.84 2.21 -8.92
N LEU A 153 11.75 1.33 -9.92
CA LEU A 153 12.91 0.61 -10.46
C LEU A 153 13.89 1.51 -11.22
N ARG A 154 13.39 2.55 -11.90
CA ARG A 154 14.21 3.53 -12.62
C ARG A 154 14.64 4.71 -11.75
N MET A 155 14.22 4.75 -10.49
CA MET A 155 14.49 5.88 -9.62
C MET A 155 15.99 6.00 -9.35
N ASN A 156 16.54 7.20 -9.56
CA ASN A 156 17.92 7.48 -9.21
C ASN A 156 18.00 7.81 -7.70
N TRP A 157 18.33 6.79 -6.92
CA TRP A 157 18.40 6.86 -5.46
C TRP A 157 19.42 7.88 -4.95
N ASP A 158 20.53 8.09 -5.67
CA ASP A 158 21.55 9.07 -5.31
C ASP A 158 21.01 10.50 -5.43
N LYS A 159 20.28 10.79 -6.52
CA LYS A 159 19.60 12.09 -6.69
C LYS A 159 18.53 12.30 -5.62
N VAL A 160 17.74 11.29 -5.30
CA VAL A 160 16.72 11.39 -4.25
C VAL A 160 17.33 11.64 -2.88
N CYS A 161 18.42 10.96 -2.54
CA CYS A 161 19.11 11.19 -1.28
C CYS A 161 19.69 12.60 -1.21
N GLN A 162 20.29 13.09 -2.30
CA GLN A 162 20.78 14.46 -2.38
C GLN A 162 19.66 15.49 -2.20
N GLU A 163 18.51 15.30 -2.85
CA GLU A 163 17.33 16.16 -2.68
C GLU A 163 16.88 16.18 -1.21
N VAL A 164 16.71 15.00 -0.59
CA VAL A 164 16.27 14.86 0.82
C VAL A 164 17.25 15.49 1.80
N CYS A 165 18.56 15.23 1.66
CA CYS A 165 19.58 15.84 2.51
C CYS A 165 19.61 17.37 2.35
N SER A 166 19.46 17.87 1.12
CA SER A 166 19.46 19.32 0.85
C SER A 166 18.24 20.03 1.45
N ASP A 167 17.08 19.38 1.42
CA ASP A 167 15.86 19.91 2.05
C ASP A 167 15.99 19.88 3.58
N SER A 168 16.57 18.81 4.15
CA SER A 168 16.85 18.70 5.59
C SER A 168 17.75 19.85 6.09
N SER A 169 18.86 20.12 5.40
CA SER A 169 19.75 21.23 5.78
C SER A 169 19.08 22.61 5.65
N ARG A 170 18.18 22.78 4.65
CA ARG A 170 17.40 24.03 4.51
C ARG A 170 16.41 24.20 5.66
N SER A 171 15.75 23.14 6.13
CA SER A 171 14.86 23.21 7.29
C SER A 171 15.61 23.61 8.56
N GLU A 172 16.78 23.03 8.82
CA GLU A 172 17.60 23.37 9.99
C GLU A 172 18.04 24.84 10.00
N ILE A 173 18.45 25.37 8.84
CA ILE A 173 18.81 26.79 8.70
C ILE A 173 17.58 27.68 8.92
N ARG A 174 16.41 27.28 8.42
CA ARG A 174 15.16 28.04 8.57
C ARG A 174 14.73 28.10 10.03
N GLU A 175 14.82 26.98 10.74
CA GLU A 175 14.52 26.91 12.18
C GLU A 175 15.49 27.77 12.99
N ARG A 176 16.80 27.67 12.76
CA ARG A 176 17.80 28.54 13.40
C ARG A 176 17.50 30.02 13.18
N LYS A 177 17.13 30.43 11.96
CA LYS A 177 16.77 31.83 11.66
C LYS A 177 15.52 32.27 12.42
N SER A 178 14.50 31.41 12.50
CA SER A 178 13.29 31.67 13.28
C SER A 178 13.62 31.91 14.75
N CYS A 179 14.43 31.04 15.36
CA CYS A 179 14.87 31.19 16.76
C CYS A 179 15.63 32.51 16.98
N ILE A 180 16.56 32.87 16.07
CA ILE A 180 17.30 34.14 16.15
C ILE A 180 16.35 35.35 16.03
N GLN A 181 15.36 35.29 15.15
CA GLN A 181 14.38 36.37 14.98
C GLN A 181 13.49 36.52 16.23
N HIS A 182 13.10 35.41 16.86
CA HIS A 182 12.40 35.41 18.15
C HIS A 182 13.25 36.01 19.29
N LEU A 183 14.55 35.70 19.34
CA LEU A 183 15.47 36.32 20.30
C LEU A 183 15.64 37.83 20.05
N SER A 184 15.71 38.27 18.77
CA SER A 184 15.89 39.68 18.43
C SER A 184 14.62 40.52 18.64
N GLY A 185 13.42 39.92 18.57
CA GLY A 185 12.16 40.56 18.94
C GLY A 185 11.91 40.60 20.46
N GLY A 186 12.68 39.83 21.23
CA GLY A 186 12.57 39.69 22.69
C GLY A 186 13.66 40.43 23.46
N ILE A 187 13.92 41.71 23.17
CA ILE A 187 14.73 42.56 24.07
C ILE A 187 13.86 42.99 25.27
N PHE A 188 13.45 42.06 26.13
CA PHE A 188 12.98 42.35 27.50
C PHE A 188 12.88 41.09 28.39
N HIS A 189 14.00 40.42 28.72
CA HIS A 189 14.21 39.75 30.03
C HIS A 189 15.60 39.06 30.09
N HIS A 190 16.64 39.86 30.34
CA HIS A 190 18.04 39.44 30.36
C HIS A 190 18.47 38.75 31.67
N ARG A 191 17.93 37.56 32.02
CA ARG A 191 18.54 36.80 33.13
C ARG A 191 18.48 35.26 33.10
N VAL A 192 17.80 34.62 32.16
CA VAL A 192 17.61 33.15 32.23
C VAL A 192 18.48 32.35 31.24
N TRP A 193 19.07 32.99 30.23
CA TRP A 193 19.69 32.31 29.08
C TRP A 193 21.20 32.02 29.21
N ARG A 194 21.71 31.63 30.39
CA ARG A 194 23.12 31.17 30.51
C ARG A 194 23.26 29.65 30.67
N SER A 195 22.18 28.91 30.89
CA SER A 195 22.23 27.46 31.05
C SER A 195 22.00 26.65 29.77
N ASP A 196 21.35 27.23 28.74
CA ASP A 196 20.93 26.45 27.57
C ASP A 196 21.96 26.37 26.43
N VAL A 197 23.04 27.17 26.48
CA VAL A 197 24.06 27.18 25.41
C VAL A 197 25.00 25.97 25.51
N GLN A 198 25.17 25.36 26.69
CA GLN A 198 26.07 24.21 26.88
C GLN A 198 25.46 22.88 26.38
N SER A 199 24.14 22.80 26.18
CA SER A 199 23.49 21.56 25.73
C SER A 199 23.60 21.31 24.22
N CYS A 200 23.97 22.32 23.43
CA CYS A 200 24.05 22.20 21.96
C CYS A 200 25.35 21.60 21.39
N TYR A 201 26.29 21.13 22.22
CA TYR A 201 27.58 20.63 21.74
C TYR A 201 27.96 19.20 22.18
N THR A 202 27.08 18.51 22.92
CA THR A 202 27.26 17.09 23.29
C THR A 202 25.98 16.31 23.00
N GLY A 203 25.66 16.13 21.72
CA GLY A 203 24.51 15.35 21.23
C GLY A 203 24.90 14.23 20.25
N TYR A 204 26.15 13.79 20.27
CA TYR A 204 26.60 12.59 19.58
C TYR A 204 26.92 11.57 20.68
N SER A 205 26.18 10.45 20.72
CA SER A 205 26.24 9.38 21.74
C SER A 205 25.30 9.54 22.94
N ALA A 206 23.98 9.50 22.70
CA ALA A 206 22.97 8.90 23.60
C ALA A 206 21.57 9.18 23.04
N VAL A 207 21.07 8.30 22.17
CA VAL A 207 19.62 8.20 21.92
C VAL A 207 19.27 6.71 21.92
N GLU A 208 19.29 6.14 23.12
CA GLU A 208 18.54 4.93 23.44
C GLU A 208 17.47 5.32 24.45
N GLN A 209 16.21 5.07 24.06
CA GLN A 209 15.00 5.06 24.89
C GLN A 209 14.62 6.32 25.68
N ASP A 210 13.90 7.24 25.03
CA ASP A 210 12.63 7.76 25.57
C ASP A 210 11.84 8.53 24.49
N VAL A 211 10.83 7.92 23.86
CA VAL A 211 9.72 8.65 23.22
C VAL A 211 8.45 7.81 23.38
N THR A 212 7.88 7.88 24.58
CA THR A 212 6.45 7.67 24.78
C THR A 212 5.78 9.03 24.60
N GLY A 213 4.92 9.18 23.59
CA GLY A 213 4.04 10.33 23.42
C GLY A 213 4.38 11.24 22.24
N SER A 214 3.43 11.29 21.29
CA SER A 214 3.33 12.20 20.14
C SER A 214 4.07 11.81 18.86
N VAL A 215 3.68 10.64 18.31
CA VAL A 215 3.65 10.45 16.86
C VAL A 215 2.67 11.47 16.30
N ILE A 216 3.17 12.56 15.72
CA ILE A 216 2.38 13.38 14.79
C ILE A 216 2.16 12.49 13.56
N VAL A 217 1.05 11.76 13.59
CA VAL A 217 0.50 11.10 12.40
C VAL A 217 0.14 12.24 11.45
N PRO A 218 0.76 12.36 10.26
CA PRO A 218 0.21 13.24 9.25
C PRO A 218 -1.17 12.69 8.92
N ASP A 219 -2.20 13.52 9.13
CA ASP A 219 -3.60 13.26 8.81
C ASP A 219 -3.67 12.69 7.39
N VAL A 220 -3.90 11.37 7.31
CA VAL A 220 -4.06 10.69 6.05
C VAL A 220 -5.47 11.05 5.60
N GLY A 221 -5.55 12.03 4.71
CA GLY A 221 -6.76 12.37 3.98
C GLY A 221 -7.39 11.11 3.43
N PHE A 222 -8.40 10.65 4.16
CA PHE A 222 -9.20 9.48 3.88
C PHE A 222 -10.21 9.92 2.82
N SER A 223 -10.02 9.52 1.56
CA SER A 223 -11.16 9.48 0.64
C SER A 223 -12.09 8.37 1.13
N HIS A 224 -12.99 8.76 2.03
CA HIS A 224 -14.20 8.04 2.39
C HIS A 224 -15.01 7.89 1.11
N THR A 225 -14.99 6.71 0.51
CA THR A 225 -16.12 6.26 -0.31
C THR A 225 -17.09 5.60 0.65
N GLU A 226 -18.26 6.23 0.75
CA GLU A 226 -19.39 5.84 1.59
C GLU A 226 -19.80 4.39 1.38
N HIS A 227 -20.18 3.73 2.48
CA HIS A 227 -21.33 2.85 2.45
C HIS A 227 -22.11 3.03 3.77
N LEU A 228 -23.10 3.92 3.71
CA LEU A 228 -24.25 3.88 4.58
C LEU A 228 -24.98 2.56 4.31
N VAL A 229 -25.13 1.72 5.34
CA VAL A 229 -26.21 0.73 5.36
C VAL A 229 -26.88 0.87 6.71
N LEU A 230 -28.12 1.34 6.62
CA LEU A 230 -29.10 1.39 7.69
C LEU A 230 -29.40 -0.02 8.20
N GLU A 231 -29.62 -0.10 9.50
CA GLU A 231 -30.19 -1.25 10.21
C GLU A 231 -31.49 -1.74 9.55
N ASP A 232 -31.69 -3.06 9.51
CA ASP A 232 -32.95 -3.63 10.00
C ASP A 232 -32.69 -5.02 10.59
N ASP A 233 -33.28 -5.23 11.75
CA ASP A 233 -33.10 -6.32 12.70
C ASP A 233 -34.40 -7.13 12.72
N SER A 234 -34.36 -8.45 12.51
CA SER A 234 -35.49 -9.35 12.86
C SER A 234 -35.14 -10.84 12.73
N SER A 235 -34.73 -11.39 13.87
CA SER A 235 -35.05 -12.71 14.45
C SER A 235 -35.74 -13.84 13.63
N LEU A 236 -35.20 -15.05 13.85
CA LEU A 236 -35.90 -16.34 14.09
C LEU A 236 -36.56 -17.09 12.91
N GLU A 237 -35.95 -18.22 12.51
CA GLU A 237 -36.46 -19.59 12.76
C GLU A 237 -35.70 -20.61 11.87
N ALA A 238 -35.30 -21.71 12.50
CA ALA A 238 -34.59 -22.81 11.87
C ALA A 238 -35.57 -23.78 11.21
N VAL A 239 -35.41 -24.11 9.93
CA VAL A 239 -35.88 -25.40 9.38
C VAL A 239 -34.92 -25.93 8.31
N ASN A 240 -34.41 -27.12 8.59
CA ASN A 240 -33.59 -27.98 7.74
C ASN A 240 -34.24 -28.29 6.38
N VAL A 241 -33.44 -28.30 5.31
CA VAL A 241 -33.50 -29.39 4.32
C VAL A 241 -32.08 -29.80 3.95
N VAL A 242 -31.68 -30.96 4.49
CA VAL A 242 -30.54 -31.75 4.02
C VAL A 242 -30.76 -32.10 2.55
N GLY A 243 -29.84 -31.65 1.71
CA GLY A 243 -29.69 -32.05 0.32
C GLY A 243 -28.23 -32.39 0.05
N GLU A 244 -27.90 -33.65 0.26
CA GLU A 244 -26.60 -34.25 -0.03
C GLU A 244 -26.26 -34.11 -1.53
N VAL A 245 -25.20 -33.37 -1.85
CA VAL A 245 -24.36 -33.67 -3.03
C VAL A 245 -22.90 -33.36 -2.69
N LEU A 246 -22.16 -34.38 -2.23
CA LEU A 246 -20.70 -34.37 -2.28
C LEU A 246 -20.25 -34.34 -3.75
N SER A 247 -19.93 -33.18 -4.36
CA SER A 247 -19.05 -33.13 -5.55
C SER A 247 -18.64 -31.71 -5.98
N THR A 248 -18.06 -30.91 -5.07
CA THR A 248 -17.38 -29.65 -5.42
C THR A 248 -16.19 -29.40 -4.50
N LYS A 249 -16.36 -29.73 -3.21
CA LYS A 249 -15.30 -29.66 -2.18
C LYS A 249 -14.09 -30.55 -2.50
N GLN A 250 -14.29 -31.75 -3.07
CA GLN A 250 -13.21 -32.68 -3.44
C GLN A 250 -12.38 -32.21 -4.66
N LEU A 251 -12.98 -31.42 -5.57
CA LEU A 251 -12.31 -30.94 -6.77
C LEU A 251 -11.40 -29.73 -6.47
N ILE A 252 -11.84 -28.86 -5.55
CA ILE A 252 -11.12 -27.66 -5.09
C ILE A 252 -9.93 -28.05 -4.20
N LEU A 253 -10.11 -29.03 -3.31
CA LEU A 253 -9.06 -29.52 -2.40
C LEU A 253 -7.88 -30.17 -3.14
N ARG A 254 -8.10 -30.71 -4.35
CA ARG A 254 -7.07 -31.43 -5.11
C ARG A 254 -6.23 -30.55 -6.03
N ARG A 255 -6.77 -29.42 -6.53
CA ARG A 255 -6.06 -28.53 -7.47
C ARG A 255 -5.51 -27.26 -6.84
N GLY A 256 -6.11 -26.77 -5.77
CA GLY A 256 -5.62 -25.60 -5.01
C GLY A 256 -4.17 -25.76 -4.51
N PRO A 257 -3.81 -26.89 -3.87
CA PRO A 257 -2.46 -27.10 -3.37
C PRO A 257 -1.41 -27.20 -4.49
N VAL A 258 -1.76 -27.78 -5.65
CA VAL A 258 -0.84 -27.96 -6.77
C VAL A 258 -0.51 -26.63 -7.44
N VAL A 259 -1.50 -25.76 -7.61
CA VAL A 259 -1.28 -24.41 -8.15
C VAL A 259 -0.49 -23.56 -7.15
N PHE A 260 -0.83 -23.66 -5.85
CA PHE A 260 -0.09 -23.00 -4.79
C PHE A 260 1.38 -23.45 -4.72
N LEU A 261 1.64 -24.76 -4.80
CA LEU A 261 2.97 -25.34 -4.82
C LEU A 261 3.75 -24.94 -6.08
N ALA A 262 3.11 -24.94 -7.25
CA ALA A 262 3.74 -24.51 -8.51
C ALA A 262 4.13 -23.03 -8.48
N VAL A 263 3.30 -22.17 -7.90
CA VAL A 263 3.60 -20.75 -7.68
C VAL A 263 4.75 -20.60 -6.68
N ILE A 264 4.76 -21.35 -5.58
CA ILE A 264 5.87 -21.36 -4.62
C ILE A 264 7.19 -21.80 -5.29
N ILE A 265 7.17 -22.83 -6.12
CA ILE A 265 8.36 -23.32 -6.84
C ILE A 265 8.89 -22.27 -7.82
N LEU A 266 8.00 -21.60 -8.57
CA LEU A 266 8.38 -20.48 -9.43
C LEU A 266 8.97 -19.31 -8.63
N LEU A 267 8.40 -19.01 -7.46
CA LEU A 267 8.84 -17.93 -6.59
C LEU A 267 10.21 -18.21 -5.96
N ILE A 268 10.46 -19.46 -5.53
CA ILE A 268 11.78 -19.89 -5.08
C ILE A 268 12.78 -19.76 -6.23
N GLY A 269 12.42 -20.17 -7.45
CA GLY A 269 13.28 -20.04 -8.62
C GLY A 269 13.66 -18.59 -8.97
N VAL A 270 12.69 -17.67 -8.93
CA VAL A 270 12.94 -16.24 -9.19
C VAL A 270 13.77 -15.61 -8.08
N THR A 271 13.47 -15.94 -6.82
CA THR A 271 14.20 -15.41 -5.65
C THR A 271 15.64 -15.90 -5.63
N VAL A 272 15.87 -17.19 -5.90
CA VAL A 272 17.21 -17.77 -6.01
C VAL A 272 17.97 -17.15 -7.18
N ARG A 273 17.37 -17.02 -8.37
CA ARG A 273 18.05 -16.37 -9.51
C ARG A 273 18.45 -14.91 -9.23
N LEU A 274 17.64 -14.16 -8.50
CA LEU A 274 17.94 -12.76 -8.19
C LEU A 274 18.96 -12.61 -7.06
N LEU A 275 19.03 -13.56 -6.13
CA LEU A 275 20.04 -13.59 -5.08
C LEU A 275 21.38 -14.15 -5.57
N THR A 276 21.37 -15.14 -6.46
CA THR A 276 22.59 -15.78 -7.01
C THR A 276 23.15 -15.05 -8.22
N GLY A 277 22.36 -14.25 -8.94
CA GLY A 277 22.81 -13.45 -10.09
C GLY A 277 23.62 -12.20 -9.74
N ASN A 278 24.02 -12.04 -8.48
CA ASN A 278 24.77 -10.89 -7.98
C ASN A 278 26.13 -11.29 -7.36
N GLY A 279 26.64 -12.46 -7.74
CA GLY A 279 27.99 -12.96 -7.43
C GLY A 279 28.85 -13.05 -8.68
#